data_AF-A0A841JVM9-F1
#
_entry.id   AF-A0A841JVM9-F1
#
_cell.length_a   1.000
_cell.length_b   1.000
_cell.length_c   1.000
_cell.angle_alpha   90.00
_cell.angle_beta   90.00
_cell.angle_gamma   90.00
#
_symmetry.space_group_name_H-M   'P 1'
#
loop_
_entity.id
_entity.type
_entity.pdbx_description
1 polymer ?
#
loop_
_entity_poly.entity_id
_entity_poly.type
_entity_poly.pdbx_seq_one_letter_code
_entity_poly.pdbx_strand_id
1 'polypeptide(L)'
;METTMISPERHNPKRRYLVAIANTTAVFTFAACLGIVPGTATGQSTSQPQAAPAARRLPVHPAEAGQQTFASAAEASQALVTALQKDDQQTLLKVLGPNAKDIVSSGDEAEDKGRREQFVQKYQQMHRLVTEPDGMTTLYIGAENWPTPIPLMHKGSAWYFDTAAGKQEILYRRIGENELTVIHICDELVDAQKEYYAKPHDGSSERQYAQKISSDPDKQNGLYWKTASGDTDSPLGPLVASAESEGYTQDASQKPEPFHGYYFRILTGQGGHAAGGDRSYIVDGKMTRGFAFLAYPAEYRSSGVMTFLVDQDGVVYEKDLGRRTEETVKSLTRYDRDSTWRKAD
;
A
#
# COMPACT_ATOMS: atom_id res chain seq x y z
N MET A 1 -41.62 17.47 36.46
CA MET A 1 -41.79 16.02 36.20
C MET A 1 -42.46 15.94 34.84
N GLU A 2 -41.84 15.48 33.76
CA GLU A 2 -40.74 14.54 33.57
C GLU A 2 -39.72 15.08 32.55
N THR A 3 -38.45 14.72 32.77
CA THR A 3 -37.31 15.05 31.93
C THR A 3 -37.05 13.85 31.00
N THR A 4 -37.31 14.01 29.70
CA THR A 4 -36.97 12.99 28.71
C THR A 4 -35.47 13.04 28.44
N MET A 5 -34.74 12.01 28.87
CA MET A 5 -33.32 11.84 28.60
C MET A 5 -33.08 11.55 27.12
N ILE A 6 -32.34 12.44 26.45
CA ILE A 6 -31.73 12.22 25.14
C ILE A 6 -30.56 11.26 25.36
N SER A 7 -30.64 10.07 24.77
CA SER A 7 -29.55 9.09 24.75
C SER A 7 -28.44 9.59 23.82
N PRO A 8 -27.17 9.66 24.25
CA PRO A 8 -26.09 10.12 23.38
C PRO A 8 -25.81 9.06 22.30
N GLU A 9 -25.80 9.48 21.04
CA GLU A 9 -25.27 8.69 19.93
C GLU A 9 -23.88 8.17 20.29
N ARG A 10 -23.72 6.85 20.21
CA ARG A 10 -22.41 6.21 20.27
C ARG A 10 -21.68 6.50 18.96
N HIS A 11 -20.98 7.63 18.94
CA HIS A 11 -20.04 8.01 17.91
C HIS A 11 -18.92 6.93 17.82
N ASN A 12 -18.88 6.19 16.71
CA ASN A 12 -17.87 5.16 16.47
C ASN A 12 -16.55 5.82 16.02
N PRO A 13 -15.46 5.78 16.83
CA PRO A 13 -14.22 6.51 16.56
C PRO A 13 -13.43 6.00 15.34
N LYS A 14 -13.80 4.87 14.73
CA LYS A 14 -13.11 4.32 13.55
C LYS A 14 -13.32 5.11 12.25
N ARG A 15 -14.39 5.92 12.14
CA ARG A 15 -14.75 6.62 10.89
C ARG A 15 -13.85 7.79 10.47
N ARG A 16 -12.92 8.23 11.33
CA ARG A 16 -12.04 9.39 11.04
C ARG A 16 -10.84 9.07 10.14
N TYR A 17 -10.56 7.81 9.85
CA TYR A 17 -9.34 7.48 9.10
C TYR A 17 -9.43 7.77 7.60
N LEU A 18 -10.60 7.64 6.96
CA LEU A 18 -10.70 7.76 5.49
C LEU A 18 -10.74 9.21 4.94
N VAL A 19 -11.11 10.22 5.74
CA VAL A 19 -10.98 11.63 5.31
C VAL A 19 -9.53 12.13 5.47
N ALA A 20 -8.74 11.53 6.37
CA ALA A 20 -7.37 11.95 6.63
C ALA A 20 -6.33 11.30 5.70
N ILE A 21 -6.58 10.08 5.21
CA ILE A 21 -5.61 9.38 4.33
C ILE A 21 -5.50 10.04 2.94
N ALA A 22 -6.48 10.86 2.54
CA ALA A 22 -6.42 11.62 1.29
C ALA A 22 -5.41 12.79 1.28
N ASN A 23 -4.81 13.16 2.42
CA ASN A 23 -3.83 14.27 2.49
C ASN A 23 -2.88 14.16 3.69
N THR A 24 -2.41 12.98 4.06
CA THR A 24 -1.39 12.88 5.11
C THR A 24 -0.38 11.79 4.82
N THR A 25 0.77 12.21 4.29
CA THR A 25 2.04 11.47 4.35
C THR A 25 2.44 11.32 5.83
N ALA A 26 1.82 10.38 6.54
CA ALA A 26 2.13 10.06 7.93
C ALA A 26 2.96 8.78 7.99
N VAL A 27 4.27 8.99 8.08
CA VAL A 27 5.28 7.98 8.41
C VAL A 27 4.91 7.33 9.75
N PHE A 28 4.48 6.06 9.73
CA PHE A 28 4.37 5.28 10.95
C PHE A 28 5.66 4.53 11.26
N THR A 29 6.07 4.75 12.51
CA THR A 29 7.31 4.39 13.17
C THR A 29 7.18 3.00 13.80
N PHE A 30 8.21 2.16 13.70
CA PHE A 30 8.47 1.14 14.73
C PHE A 30 9.96 1.10 15.05
N ALA A 31 10.31 1.74 16.17
CA ALA A 31 11.58 1.55 16.85
C ALA A 31 11.33 0.64 18.06
N ALA A 32 11.88 -0.58 18.04
CA ALA A 32 11.90 -1.45 19.21
C ALA A 32 13.30 -1.43 19.83
N CYS A 33 13.46 -0.65 20.90
CA CYS A 33 14.64 -0.69 21.75
C CYS A 33 14.57 -1.87 22.74
N LEU A 34 15.71 -2.54 22.91
CA LEU A 34 15.98 -3.63 23.83
C LEU A 34 15.62 -3.28 25.28
N GLY A 35 14.88 -4.19 25.94
CA GLY A 35 14.81 -4.31 27.39
C GLY A 35 15.22 -5.71 27.82
N ILE A 36 16.31 -5.80 28.59
CA ILE A 36 16.89 -7.04 29.12
C ILE A 36 16.10 -7.49 30.35
N VAL A 37 15.65 -8.75 30.38
CA VAL A 37 15.21 -9.46 31.59
C VAL A 37 15.99 -10.77 31.68
N PRO A 38 16.67 -11.10 32.80
CA PRO A 38 17.24 -12.41 33.02
C PRO A 38 16.19 -13.33 33.67
N GLY A 39 15.83 -14.41 32.99
CA GLY A 39 14.93 -15.44 33.50
C GLY A 39 15.35 -16.81 32.98
N THR A 40 15.93 -17.62 33.86
CA THR A 40 16.44 -18.96 33.61
C THR A 40 15.32 -19.95 33.23
N ALA A 41 15.40 -20.56 32.05
CA ALA A 41 14.68 -21.79 31.73
C ALA A 41 15.49 -22.63 30.73
N THR A 42 15.94 -23.79 31.19
CA THR A 42 16.59 -24.83 30.40
C THR A 42 15.56 -25.51 29.49
N GLY A 43 15.71 -25.32 28.18
CA GLY A 43 14.98 -26.07 27.15
C GLY A 43 15.82 -26.09 25.87
N GLN A 44 16.46 -27.22 25.60
CA GLN A 44 17.23 -27.44 24.37
C GLN A 44 16.27 -27.56 23.18
N SER A 45 16.03 -26.46 22.47
CA SER A 45 15.59 -26.50 21.07
C SER A 45 16.82 -26.30 20.20
N THR A 46 17.19 -27.32 19.44
CA THR A 46 18.17 -27.20 18.35
C THR A 46 17.54 -26.40 17.20
N SER A 47 17.49 -25.08 17.35
CA SER A 47 17.28 -24.17 16.23
C SER A 47 18.61 -24.01 15.49
N GLN A 48 18.72 -24.70 14.35
CA GLN A 48 19.78 -24.44 13.39
C GLN A 48 19.63 -22.97 12.93
N PRO A 49 20.67 -22.11 13.04
CA PRO A 49 20.54 -20.74 12.59
C PRO A 49 20.29 -20.73 11.08
N GLN A 50 19.10 -20.32 10.67
CA GLN A 50 18.87 -19.90 9.29
C GLN A 50 19.85 -18.74 9.04
N ALA A 51 20.82 -18.98 8.15
CA ALA A 51 21.68 -17.91 7.67
C ALA A 51 20.78 -16.81 7.11
N ALA A 52 20.98 -15.58 7.59
CA ALA A 52 20.32 -14.41 7.03
C ALA A 52 20.55 -14.40 5.51
N PRO A 53 19.52 -14.13 4.69
CA PRO A 53 19.71 -14.04 3.25
C PRO A 53 20.78 -12.99 2.97
N ALA A 54 21.81 -13.36 2.22
CA ALA A 54 22.87 -12.44 1.82
C ALA A 54 22.23 -11.18 1.21
N ALA A 55 22.59 -10.00 1.73
CA ALA A 55 22.09 -8.73 1.24
C ALA A 55 22.19 -8.68 -0.28
N ARG A 56 21.04 -8.51 -0.93
CA ARG A 56 20.91 -8.53 -2.39
C ARG A 56 21.68 -7.33 -2.93
N ARG A 57 22.88 -7.53 -3.49
CA ARG A 57 23.63 -6.46 -4.15
C ARG A 57 22.80 -5.94 -5.31
N LEU A 58 22.28 -4.71 -5.20
CA LEU A 58 21.66 -4.05 -6.32
C LEU A 58 22.71 -3.85 -7.42
N PRO A 59 22.35 -4.03 -8.71
CA PRO A 59 23.27 -3.71 -9.79
C PRO A 59 23.70 -2.25 -9.68
N VAL A 60 25.01 -2.02 -9.72
CA VAL A 60 25.61 -0.69 -9.77
C VAL A 60 25.58 -0.20 -11.21
N HIS A 61 25.02 0.97 -11.44
CA HIS A 61 24.98 1.60 -12.76
C HIS A 61 26.03 2.71 -12.85
N PRO A 62 26.68 2.88 -14.01
CA PRO A 62 27.66 3.95 -14.17
C PRO A 62 26.99 5.33 -14.21
N ALA A 63 27.77 6.36 -13.88
CA ALA A 63 27.36 7.75 -14.08
C ALA A 63 26.94 8.01 -15.53
N GLU A 64 25.90 8.82 -15.70
CA GLU A 64 25.34 9.16 -17.00
C GLU A 64 26.21 10.18 -17.73
N ALA A 65 26.17 10.16 -19.07
CA ALA A 65 26.87 11.18 -19.86
C ALA A 65 26.30 12.57 -19.54
N GLY A 66 27.17 13.48 -19.07
CA GLY A 66 26.77 14.82 -18.64
C GLY A 66 26.35 14.93 -17.17
N GLN A 67 26.36 13.83 -16.41
CA GLN A 67 26.19 13.87 -14.96
C GLN A 67 27.45 14.44 -14.30
N GLN A 68 27.24 15.34 -13.34
CA GLN A 68 28.30 15.89 -12.52
C GLN A 68 28.86 14.81 -11.58
N THR A 69 30.19 14.83 -11.42
CA THR A 69 30.88 14.01 -10.43
C THR A 69 31.54 14.90 -9.38
N PHE A 70 31.83 14.31 -8.22
CA PHE A 70 32.26 15.03 -7.03
C PHE A 70 33.51 14.39 -6.41
N ALA A 71 34.27 15.16 -5.64
CA ALA A 71 35.46 14.65 -4.96
C ALA A 71 35.10 13.82 -3.70
N SER A 72 33.91 14.02 -3.14
CA SER A 72 33.42 13.27 -1.98
C SER A 72 31.91 13.07 -2.01
N ALA A 73 31.43 12.06 -1.28
CA ALA A 73 30.00 11.86 -1.02
C ALA A 73 29.37 13.09 -0.33
N ALA A 74 30.09 13.73 0.60
CA ALA A 74 29.61 14.92 1.30
C ALA A 74 29.39 16.11 0.37
N GLU A 75 30.31 16.33 -0.58
CA GLU A 75 30.18 17.38 -1.60
C GLU A 75 28.98 17.11 -2.52
N ALA A 76 28.79 15.85 -2.94
CA ALA A 76 27.63 15.45 -3.75
C ALA A 76 26.30 15.68 -3.02
N SER A 77 26.19 15.27 -1.75
CA SER A 77 25.01 15.51 -0.92
C SER A 77 24.74 17.01 -0.72
N GLN A 78 25.77 17.80 -0.46
CA GLN A 78 25.62 19.25 -0.30
C GLN A 78 25.17 19.93 -1.61
N ALA A 79 25.68 19.49 -2.76
CA ALA A 79 25.26 19.98 -4.07
C ALA A 79 23.78 19.68 -4.34
N LEU A 80 23.34 18.45 -4.04
CA LEU A 80 21.93 18.05 -4.14
C LEU A 80 21.04 18.97 -3.28
N VAL A 81 21.35 19.13 -2.00
CA VAL A 81 20.53 19.94 -1.08
C VAL A 81 20.52 21.41 -1.46
N THR A 82 21.65 21.95 -1.91
CA THR A 82 21.73 23.33 -2.37
C THR A 82 20.83 23.56 -3.60
N ALA A 83 20.77 22.60 -4.52
CA ALA A 83 19.90 22.67 -5.68
C ALA A 83 18.42 22.56 -5.28
N LEU A 84 18.08 21.66 -4.35
CA LEU A 84 16.71 21.53 -3.81
C LEU A 84 16.24 22.83 -3.11
N GLN A 85 17.11 23.47 -2.32
CA GLN A 85 16.83 24.74 -1.65
C GLN A 85 16.55 25.90 -2.61
N LYS A 86 17.25 25.92 -3.75
CA LYS A 86 17.15 26.98 -4.75
C LYS A 86 16.07 26.73 -5.79
N ASP A 87 15.39 25.59 -5.70
CA ASP A 87 14.48 25.13 -6.73
C ASP A 87 15.12 25.07 -8.14
N ASP A 88 16.39 24.68 -8.18
CA ASP A 88 17.18 24.70 -9.40
C ASP A 88 17.13 23.35 -10.12
N GLN A 89 16.06 23.14 -10.89
CA GLN A 89 15.85 21.91 -11.65
C GLN A 89 17.01 21.59 -12.60
N GLN A 90 17.66 22.60 -13.20
CA GLN A 90 18.78 22.37 -14.11
C GLN A 90 19.99 21.82 -13.36
N THR A 91 20.28 22.36 -12.18
CA THR A 91 21.35 21.86 -11.33
C THR A 91 21.01 20.48 -10.76
N LEU A 92 19.74 20.21 -10.40
CA LEU A 92 19.30 18.88 -9.98
C LEU A 92 19.58 17.82 -11.05
N LEU A 93 19.27 18.12 -12.33
CA LEU A 93 19.57 17.22 -13.45
C LEU A 93 21.06 17.07 -13.72
N LYS A 94 21.90 18.07 -13.41
CA LYS A 94 23.36 17.90 -13.47
C LYS A 94 23.86 16.98 -12.35
N VAL A 95 23.36 17.14 -11.13
CA VAL A 95 23.79 16.34 -9.97
C VAL A 95 23.31 14.88 -10.08
N LEU A 96 22.04 14.68 -10.40
CA LEU A 96 21.43 13.36 -10.50
C LEU A 96 21.60 12.72 -11.88
N GLY A 97 21.93 13.49 -12.91
CA GLY A 97 22.00 13.01 -14.29
C GLY A 97 20.70 13.25 -15.07
N PRO A 98 20.79 13.30 -16.41
CA PRO A 98 19.68 13.67 -17.29
C PRO A 98 18.46 12.77 -17.16
N ASN A 99 18.60 11.51 -16.77
CA ASN A 99 17.45 10.62 -16.60
C ASN A 99 16.66 10.92 -15.33
N ALA A 100 17.10 11.78 -14.41
CA ALA A 100 16.39 12.06 -13.16
C ALA A 100 15.10 12.91 -13.33
N LYS A 101 14.69 13.24 -14.56
CA LYS A 101 13.56 14.13 -14.85
C LYS A 101 12.25 13.71 -14.17
N ASP A 102 11.94 12.42 -14.21
CA ASP A 102 10.77 11.77 -13.59
C ASP A 102 10.90 11.60 -12.07
N ILE A 103 12.07 11.88 -11.50
CA ILE A 103 12.28 11.92 -10.04
C ILE A 103 12.13 13.35 -9.52
N VAL A 104 12.63 14.34 -10.28
CA VAL A 104 12.64 15.74 -9.84
C VAL A 104 11.33 16.47 -10.13
N SER A 105 10.46 15.90 -10.97
CA SER A 105 9.12 16.44 -11.21
C SER A 105 8.06 15.37 -11.42
N SER A 106 6.95 15.48 -10.70
CA SER A 106 5.74 14.68 -10.91
C SER A 106 4.80 15.24 -11.98
N GLY A 107 5.03 16.49 -12.40
CA GLY A 107 4.11 17.28 -13.21
C GLY A 107 3.17 18.17 -12.39
N ASP A 108 3.22 18.09 -11.05
CA ASP A 108 2.57 19.02 -10.13
C ASP A 108 3.63 19.83 -9.37
N GLU A 109 3.77 21.11 -9.73
CA GLU A 109 4.78 21.98 -9.15
C GLU A 109 4.56 22.24 -7.65
N ALA A 110 3.31 22.25 -7.17
CA ALA A 110 3.02 22.47 -5.76
C ALA A 110 3.43 21.25 -4.92
N GLU A 111 3.13 20.06 -5.42
CA GLU A 111 3.56 18.80 -4.82
C GLU A 111 5.09 18.68 -4.83
N ASP A 112 5.72 18.96 -5.97
CA ASP A 112 7.17 18.89 -6.14
C ASP A 112 7.87 19.87 -5.18
N LYS A 113 7.37 21.10 -5.07
CA LYS A 113 7.88 22.10 -4.11
C LYS A 113 7.76 21.62 -2.67
N GLY A 114 6.60 21.08 -2.27
CA GLY A 114 6.40 20.54 -0.92
C GLY A 114 7.37 19.41 -0.59
N ARG A 115 7.61 18.49 -1.55
CA ARG A 115 8.60 17.40 -1.40
C ARG A 115 10.03 17.94 -1.24
N ARG A 116 10.42 18.95 -2.02
CA ARG A 116 11.75 19.59 -1.91
C ARG A 116 11.93 20.25 -0.54
N GLU A 117 10.95 21.02 -0.08
CA GLU A 117 10.98 21.70 1.22
C GLU A 117 11.08 20.68 2.38
N GLN A 118 10.30 19.61 2.33
CA GLN A 118 10.35 18.54 3.34
C GLN A 118 11.71 17.83 3.36
N PHE A 119 12.28 17.52 2.19
CA PHE A 119 13.61 16.92 2.10
C PHE A 119 14.67 17.81 2.74
N VAL A 120 14.68 19.10 2.36
CA VAL A 120 15.63 20.09 2.90
C VAL A 120 15.49 20.23 4.41
N GLN A 121 14.25 20.29 4.92
CA GLN A 121 13.99 20.36 6.35
C GLN A 121 14.56 19.14 7.09
N LYS A 122 14.31 17.92 6.59
CA LYS A 122 14.84 16.69 7.19
C LYS A 122 16.37 16.66 7.16
N TYR A 123 16.98 17.04 6.03
CA TYR A 123 18.44 17.12 5.91
C TYR A 123 19.07 18.10 6.91
N GLN A 124 18.43 19.27 7.09
CA GLN A 124 18.88 20.29 8.05
C GLN A 124 18.69 19.85 9.51
N GLN A 125 17.63 19.10 9.79
CA GLN A 125 17.38 18.55 11.13
C GLN A 125 18.51 17.59 11.54
N MET A 126 18.86 16.65 10.66
CA MET A 126 20.00 15.75 10.81
C MET A 126 20.31 15.11 9.47
N HIS A 127 21.59 14.88 9.17
CA HIS A 127 21.98 14.01 8.07
C HIS A 127 23.28 13.27 8.37
N ARG A 128 23.44 12.10 7.75
CA ARG A 128 24.69 11.33 7.78
C ARG A 128 24.85 10.51 6.51
N LEU A 129 26.09 10.21 6.17
CA LEU A 129 26.45 9.32 5.07
C LEU A 129 26.93 7.99 5.64
N VAL A 130 26.45 6.89 5.06
CA VAL A 130 26.83 5.53 5.49
C VAL A 130 27.19 4.74 4.27
N THR A 131 28.38 4.15 4.28
CA THR A 131 28.75 3.13 3.29
C THR A 131 28.19 1.80 3.73
N GLU A 132 27.26 1.28 2.95
CA GLU A 132 26.58 0.00 3.18
C GLU A 132 27.48 -1.19 2.78
N PRO A 133 27.19 -2.41 3.25
CA PRO A 133 28.01 -3.60 2.96
C PRO A 133 28.13 -3.97 1.47
N ASP A 134 27.23 -3.47 0.63
CA ASP A 134 27.27 -3.64 -0.82
C ASP A 134 28.16 -2.61 -1.54
N GLY A 135 28.73 -1.66 -0.80
CA GLY A 135 29.62 -0.61 -1.30
C GLY A 135 28.90 0.67 -1.74
N MET A 136 27.57 0.71 -1.67
CA MET A 136 26.79 1.92 -1.90
C MET A 136 26.92 2.86 -0.70
N THR A 137 26.87 4.17 -0.92
CA THR A 137 26.79 5.16 0.16
C THR A 137 25.41 5.78 0.20
N THR A 138 24.69 5.56 1.30
CA THR A 138 23.33 6.07 1.50
C THR A 138 23.38 7.37 2.30
N LEU A 139 22.68 8.39 1.80
CA LEU A 139 22.38 9.59 2.58
C LEU A 139 21.16 9.30 3.46
N TYR A 140 21.33 9.47 4.76
CA TYR A 140 20.26 9.40 5.75
C TYR A 140 19.91 10.82 6.20
N ILE A 141 18.62 11.13 6.33
CA ILE A 141 18.14 12.46 6.74
C ILE A 141 17.06 12.37 7.83
N GLY A 142 16.86 13.46 8.57
CA GLY A 142 15.81 13.57 9.59
C GLY A 142 16.11 12.81 10.88
N ALA A 143 15.34 13.10 11.93
CA ALA A 143 15.48 12.44 13.23
C ALA A 143 15.21 10.92 13.18
N GLU A 144 14.41 10.48 12.21
CA GLU A 144 14.07 9.09 11.98
C GLU A 144 15.16 8.29 11.26
N ASN A 145 16.28 8.92 10.86
CA ASN A 145 17.28 8.31 10.00
C ASN A 145 16.65 7.72 8.73
N TRP A 146 15.93 8.53 7.97
CA TRP A 146 15.31 8.08 6.74
C TRP A 146 16.37 7.89 5.64
N PRO A 147 16.55 6.68 5.08
CA PRO A 147 17.47 6.46 3.96
C PRO A 147 16.87 7.03 2.67
N THR A 148 17.54 8.02 2.08
CA THR A 148 17.15 8.57 0.79
C THR A 148 17.31 7.52 -0.32
N PRO A 149 16.44 7.51 -1.34
CA PRO A 149 16.37 6.38 -2.27
C PRO A 149 17.47 6.35 -3.33
N ILE A 150 18.16 7.48 -3.60
CA ILE A 150 19.21 7.53 -4.63
C ILE A 150 20.58 7.38 -3.96
N PRO A 151 21.26 6.23 -4.10
CA PRO A 151 22.55 6.01 -3.47
C PRO A 151 23.68 6.77 -4.18
N LEU A 152 24.75 7.03 -3.44
CA LEU A 152 26.02 7.54 -3.96
C LEU A 152 26.99 6.38 -4.23
N MET A 153 27.61 6.41 -5.39
CA MET A 153 28.62 5.43 -5.80
C MET A 153 29.98 6.09 -5.95
N HIS A 154 31.01 5.36 -5.55
CA HIS A 154 32.40 5.74 -5.79
C HIS A 154 32.99 4.88 -6.91
N LYS A 155 33.43 5.50 -8.00
CA LYS A 155 34.12 4.81 -9.11
C LYS A 155 35.40 5.54 -9.45
N GLY A 156 36.54 4.84 -9.30
CA GLY A 156 37.85 5.44 -9.49
C GLY A 156 38.13 6.47 -8.38
N SER A 157 38.17 7.75 -8.75
CA SER A 157 38.37 8.89 -7.83
C SER A 157 37.16 9.82 -7.75
N ALA A 158 36.00 9.38 -8.26
CA ALA A 158 34.85 10.23 -8.47
C ALA A 158 33.59 9.65 -7.80
N TRP A 159 32.83 10.53 -7.16
CA TRP A 159 31.53 10.25 -6.57
C TRP A 159 30.40 10.74 -7.47
N TYR A 160 29.31 9.98 -7.54
CA TYR A 160 28.11 10.32 -8.32
C TYR A 160 26.88 9.63 -7.73
N PHE A 161 25.69 10.13 -8.05
CA PHE A 161 24.43 9.48 -7.69
C PHE A 161 24.08 8.38 -8.71
N ASP A 162 23.79 7.17 -8.26
CA ASP A 162 23.26 6.11 -9.12
C ASP A 162 21.73 6.27 -9.24
N THR A 163 21.33 7.13 -10.16
CA THR A 163 19.92 7.46 -10.42
C THR A 163 19.12 6.29 -10.94
N ALA A 164 19.73 5.37 -11.69
CA ALA A 164 19.05 4.18 -12.17
C ALA A 164 18.67 3.25 -11.01
N ALA A 165 19.58 3.03 -10.05
CA ALA A 165 19.25 2.33 -8.81
C ALA A 165 18.19 3.09 -8.00
N GLY A 166 18.30 4.42 -7.94
CA GLY A 166 17.34 5.28 -7.26
C GLY A 166 15.90 5.17 -7.79
N LYS A 167 15.71 5.16 -9.11
CA LYS A 167 14.39 4.95 -9.73
C LYS A 167 13.78 3.60 -9.33
N GLN A 168 14.62 2.56 -9.34
CA GLN A 168 14.17 1.23 -9.00
C GLN A 168 13.75 1.13 -7.53
N GLU A 169 14.49 1.76 -6.63
CA GLU A 169 14.16 1.86 -5.21
C GLU A 169 12.87 2.66 -4.97
N ILE A 170 12.70 3.81 -5.63
CA ILE A 170 11.45 4.60 -5.56
C ILE A 170 10.25 3.76 -6.00
N LEU A 171 10.38 3.01 -7.09
CA LEU A 171 9.34 2.10 -7.56
C LEU A 171 9.04 1.00 -6.52
N TYR A 172 10.06 0.39 -5.93
CA TYR A 172 9.86 -0.63 -4.90
C TYR A 172 9.17 -0.10 -3.65
N ARG A 173 9.51 1.12 -3.20
CA ARG A 173 8.83 1.78 -2.08
C ARG A 173 7.36 2.02 -2.38
N ARG A 174 7.04 2.54 -3.57
CA ARG A 174 5.65 2.73 -4.01
C ARG A 174 4.86 1.43 -4.02
N ILE A 175 5.46 0.35 -4.57
CA ILE A 175 4.84 -0.98 -4.57
C ILE A 175 4.58 -1.46 -3.15
N GLY A 176 5.57 -1.34 -2.25
CA GLY A 176 5.43 -1.74 -0.86
C GLY A 176 4.36 -0.93 -0.11
N GLU A 177 4.32 0.39 -0.31
CA GLU A 177 3.29 1.27 0.27
C GLU A 177 1.89 0.91 -0.23
N ASN A 178 1.74 0.64 -1.53
CA ASN A 178 0.48 0.19 -2.10
C ASN A 178 0.04 -1.15 -1.49
N GLU A 179 0.95 -2.12 -1.38
CA GLU A 179 0.65 -3.45 -0.83
C GLU A 179 0.26 -3.40 0.65
N LEU A 180 0.98 -2.62 1.47
CA LEU A 180 0.62 -2.39 2.87
C LEU A 180 -0.77 -1.73 2.99
N THR A 181 -1.07 -0.78 2.10
CA THR A 181 -2.39 -0.13 2.06
C THR A 181 -3.48 -1.13 1.67
N VAL A 182 -3.22 -2.03 0.73
CA VAL A 182 -4.18 -3.06 0.28
C VAL A 182 -4.47 -4.07 1.37
N ILE A 183 -3.47 -4.48 2.16
CA ILE A 183 -3.69 -5.34 3.33
C ILE A 183 -4.67 -4.68 4.31
N HIS A 184 -4.50 -3.39 4.58
CA HIS A 184 -5.45 -2.64 5.41
C HIS A 184 -6.85 -2.52 4.78
N ILE A 185 -6.93 -2.30 3.47
CA ILE A 185 -8.22 -2.26 2.77
C ILE A 185 -8.93 -3.63 2.83
N CYS A 186 -8.19 -4.74 2.76
CA CYS A 186 -8.77 -6.07 2.94
C CYS A 186 -9.45 -6.21 4.31
N ASP A 187 -8.86 -5.69 5.38
CA ASP A 187 -9.48 -5.66 6.71
C ASP A 187 -10.74 -4.77 6.74
N GLU A 188 -10.68 -3.59 6.11
CA GLU A 188 -11.84 -2.68 6.01
C GLU A 188 -13.00 -3.29 5.21
N LEU A 189 -12.72 -4.03 4.13
CA LEU A 189 -13.73 -4.75 3.35
C LEU A 189 -14.43 -5.84 4.17
N VAL A 190 -13.69 -6.54 5.02
CA VAL A 190 -14.25 -7.54 5.95
C VAL A 190 -15.14 -6.87 6.99
N ASP A 191 -14.70 -5.76 7.58
CA ASP A 191 -15.49 -4.97 8.53
C ASP A 191 -16.76 -4.41 7.86
N ALA A 192 -16.66 -3.94 6.61
CA ALA A 192 -17.79 -3.43 5.83
C ALA A 192 -18.85 -4.50 5.55
N GLN A 193 -18.45 -5.73 5.21
CA GLN A 193 -19.39 -6.85 5.04
C GLN A 193 -20.10 -7.20 6.35
N LYS A 194 -19.38 -7.16 7.48
CA LYS A 194 -19.97 -7.40 8.81
C LYS A 194 -20.97 -6.30 9.18
N GLU A 195 -20.66 -5.03 8.87
CA GLU A 195 -21.58 -3.91 9.08
C GLU A 195 -22.83 -4.02 8.19
N TYR A 196 -22.67 -4.34 6.91
CA TYR A 196 -23.78 -4.56 5.98
C TYR A 196 -24.68 -5.72 6.46
N TYR A 197 -24.10 -6.84 6.87
CA TYR A 197 -24.85 -8.01 7.36
C TYR A 197 -25.63 -7.72 8.67
N ALA A 198 -25.28 -6.68 9.43
CA ALA A 198 -25.88 -6.41 10.74
C ALA A 198 -27.39 -6.09 10.66
N LYS A 199 -27.88 -5.68 9.50
CA LYS A 199 -29.29 -5.33 9.27
C LYS A 199 -29.76 -5.73 7.86
N PRO A 200 -31.08 -5.89 7.65
CA PRO A 200 -31.61 -6.02 6.30
C PRO A 200 -31.51 -4.70 5.53
N HIS A 201 -31.39 -4.81 4.21
CA HIS A 201 -31.31 -3.69 3.27
C HIS A 201 -32.40 -3.81 2.19
N ASP A 202 -32.78 -2.68 1.58
CA ASP A 202 -33.76 -2.61 0.48
C ASP A 202 -35.11 -3.31 0.75
N GLY A 203 -35.59 -3.26 2.00
CA GLY A 203 -36.86 -3.86 2.40
C GLY A 203 -36.82 -5.38 2.55
N SER A 204 -35.65 -6.01 2.50
CA SER A 204 -35.46 -7.43 2.83
C SER A 204 -35.89 -7.73 4.27
N SER A 205 -36.45 -8.91 4.51
CA SER A 205 -36.70 -9.44 5.86
C SER A 205 -35.49 -10.19 6.44
N GLU A 206 -34.49 -10.49 5.61
CA GLU A 206 -33.33 -11.30 5.96
C GLU A 206 -32.03 -10.50 5.88
N ARG A 207 -31.07 -10.88 6.73
CA ARG A 207 -29.69 -10.40 6.69
C ARG A 207 -28.91 -11.21 5.66
N GLN A 208 -28.10 -10.52 4.88
CA GLN A 208 -27.23 -11.09 3.87
C GLN A 208 -25.98 -10.21 3.72
N TYR A 209 -24.92 -10.78 3.17
CA TYR A 209 -23.73 -10.05 2.76
C TYR A 209 -23.99 -9.34 1.42
N ALA A 210 -23.29 -8.26 1.17
CA ALA A 210 -23.37 -7.51 -0.08
C ALA A 210 -22.67 -8.28 -1.19
N GLN A 211 -23.34 -8.45 -2.34
CA GLN A 211 -22.76 -9.17 -3.49
C GLN A 211 -21.94 -8.27 -4.42
N LYS A 212 -21.94 -6.95 -4.18
CA LYS A 212 -21.29 -5.92 -4.99
C LYS A 212 -20.59 -4.91 -4.10
N ILE A 213 -19.53 -4.27 -4.58
CA ILE A 213 -18.90 -3.16 -3.86
C ILE A 213 -19.75 -1.91 -4.05
N SER A 214 -20.11 -1.58 -5.28
CA SER A 214 -20.98 -0.44 -5.60
C SER A 214 -22.45 -0.85 -5.69
N SER A 215 -23.33 -0.12 -5.01
CA SER A 215 -24.77 -0.30 -5.13
C SER A 215 -25.29 0.19 -6.47
N ASP A 216 -26.37 -0.42 -6.94
CA ASP A 216 -27.16 0.12 -8.05
C ASP A 216 -27.78 1.48 -7.65
N PRO A 217 -28.14 2.35 -8.62
CA PRO A 217 -28.78 3.63 -8.31
C PRO A 217 -29.99 3.48 -7.39
N ASP A 218 -30.04 4.31 -6.36
CA ASP A 218 -31.11 4.36 -5.35
C ASP A 218 -31.34 3.04 -4.56
N LYS A 219 -30.33 2.16 -4.53
CA LYS A 219 -30.31 0.91 -3.76
C LYS A 219 -29.22 0.90 -2.70
N GLN A 220 -29.37 0.01 -1.72
CA GLN A 220 -28.36 -0.35 -0.73
C GLN A 220 -28.01 -1.84 -0.87
N ASN A 221 -27.70 -2.28 -2.09
CA ASN A 221 -27.41 -3.68 -2.40
C ASN A 221 -25.90 -3.97 -2.60
N GLY A 222 -25.06 -2.95 -2.41
CA GLY A 222 -23.60 -3.04 -2.36
C GLY A 222 -23.03 -2.42 -1.09
N LEU A 223 -21.71 -2.53 -0.89
CA LEU A 223 -21.00 -1.97 0.27
C LEU A 223 -20.88 -0.44 0.26
N TYR A 224 -21.05 0.18 -0.89
CA TYR A 224 -21.07 1.62 -1.08
C TYR A 224 -22.38 2.06 -1.76
N TRP A 225 -22.97 3.12 -1.24
CA TRP A 225 -24.00 3.93 -1.89
C TRP A 225 -23.74 5.39 -1.54
N LYS A 226 -24.11 6.28 -2.46
CA LYS A 226 -24.06 7.72 -2.21
C LYS A 226 -25.19 8.09 -1.27
N THR A 227 -24.89 8.70 -0.14
CA THR A 227 -25.89 9.22 0.80
C THR A 227 -26.32 10.63 0.42
N ALA A 228 -27.61 10.93 0.57
CA ALA A 228 -28.06 12.31 0.73
C ALA A 228 -27.93 12.71 2.21
N SER A 229 -27.86 14.01 2.48
CA SER A 229 -27.72 14.53 3.84
C SER A 229 -28.86 14.01 4.75
N GLY A 230 -28.51 13.20 5.76
CA GLY A 230 -29.45 12.63 6.73
C GLY A 230 -29.74 11.13 6.55
N ASP A 231 -29.23 10.49 5.50
CA ASP A 231 -29.34 9.04 5.31
C ASP A 231 -28.33 8.24 6.13
N THR A 232 -28.57 6.93 6.25
CA THR A 232 -27.56 6.01 6.80
C THR A 232 -26.38 5.91 5.84
N ASP A 233 -25.20 6.27 6.35
CA ASP A 233 -23.93 6.12 5.64
C ASP A 233 -23.66 4.68 5.19
N SER A 234 -23.01 4.57 4.03
CA SER A 234 -22.52 3.30 3.50
C SER A 234 -21.36 2.74 4.34
N PRO A 235 -21.23 1.39 4.41
CA PRO A 235 -20.11 0.72 5.08
C PRO A 235 -18.72 1.07 4.49
N LEU A 236 -18.63 1.36 3.19
CA LEU A 236 -17.40 1.77 2.52
C LEU A 236 -17.45 3.22 2.04
N GLY A 237 -16.27 3.83 1.89
CA GLY A 237 -16.10 5.13 1.23
C GLY A 237 -16.01 5.03 -0.31
N PRO A 238 -16.19 6.16 -1.03
CA PRO A 238 -16.23 6.19 -2.49
C PRO A 238 -14.94 5.76 -3.19
N LEU A 239 -13.77 5.98 -2.57
CA LEU A 239 -12.47 5.72 -3.22
C LEU A 239 -12.17 4.22 -3.36
N VAL A 240 -12.60 3.39 -2.41
CA VAL A 240 -12.46 1.93 -2.53
C VAL A 240 -13.48 1.40 -3.55
N ALA A 241 -14.67 2.02 -3.63
CA ALA A 241 -15.72 1.62 -4.55
C ALA A 241 -15.34 1.84 -6.03
N SER A 242 -14.58 2.89 -6.36
CA SER A 242 -14.13 3.13 -7.75
C SER A 242 -13.15 2.06 -8.28
N ALA A 243 -12.55 1.27 -7.39
CA ALA A 243 -11.60 0.21 -7.70
C ALA A 243 -12.23 -1.19 -7.84
N GLU A 244 -13.56 -1.27 -7.89
CA GLU A 244 -14.27 -2.51 -8.19
C GLU A 244 -13.97 -2.98 -9.62
N SER A 245 -13.36 -4.17 -9.76
CA SER A 245 -12.93 -4.69 -11.08
C SER A 245 -14.08 -5.13 -11.99
N GLU A 246 -15.23 -5.44 -11.41
CA GLU A 246 -16.43 -5.80 -12.17
C GLU A 246 -17.14 -4.50 -12.52
N GLY A 247 -17.26 -4.19 -13.81
CA GLY A 247 -17.70 -2.90 -14.37
C GLY A 247 -19.14 -2.46 -14.02
N TYR A 248 -19.43 -2.36 -12.74
CA TYR A 248 -20.62 -1.79 -12.12
C TYR A 248 -20.36 -0.34 -11.69
N THR A 249 -19.53 0.38 -12.45
CA THR A 249 -19.55 1.84 -12.45
C THR A 249 -20.92 2.29 -13.00
N GLN A 250 -21.49 3.36 -12.45
CA GLN A 250 -22.78 3.92 -12.91
C GLN A 250 -22.79 4.24 -14.43
N ASP A 251 -21.62 4.34 -15.03
CA ASP A 251 -21.39 4.41 -16.47
C ASP A 251 -20.57 3.19 -16.93
N ALA A 252 -21.19 2.28 -17.69
CA ALA A 252 -20.55 1.09 -18.26
C ALA A 252 -19.44 1.42 -19.28
N SER A 253 -19.24 2.69 -19.64
CA SER A 253 -18.15 3.17 -20.50
C SER A 253 -16.88 3.55 -19.73
N GLN A 254 -16.95 3.70 -18.40
CA GLN A 254 -15.82 4.11 -17.58
C GLN A 254 -15.06 2.87 -17.07
N LYS A 255 -13.77 2.77 -17.39
CA LYS A 255 -12.92 1.70 -16.85
C LYS A 255 -12.78 1.90 -15.34
N PRO A 256 -12.83 0.83 -14.52
CA PRO A 256 -12.53 0.92 -13.10
C PRO A 256 -11.20 1.64 -12.86
N GLU A 257 -11.16 2.54 -11.89
CA GLU A 257 -9.94 3.24 -11.49
C GLU A 257 -9.34 2.52 -10.28
N PRO A 258 -8.11 1.99 -10.39
CA PRO A 258 -7.52 1.24 -9.30
C PRO A 258 -7.24 2.15 -8.11
N PHE A 259 -7.57 1.68 -6.90
CA PHE A 259 -7.31 2.39 -5.65
C PHE A 259 -5.98 1.92 -5.09
N HIS A 260 -5.04 2.86 -4.89
CA HIS A 260 -3.64 2.55 -4.61
C HIS A 260 -3.03 1.52 -5.58
N GLY A 261 -3.44 1.58 -6.86
CA GLY A 261 -2.91 0.68 -7.89
C GLY A 261 -3.48 -0.73 -7.87
N TYR A 262 -4.54 -1.00 -7.09
CA TYR A 262 -5.18 -2.30 -6.99
C TYR A 262 -6.64 -2.27 -7.38
N TYR A 263 -7.12 -3.40 -7.89
CA TYR A 263 -8.53 -3.67 -8.07
C TYR A 263 -9.03 -4.69 -7.04
N PHE A 264 -10.31 -4.58 -6.72
CA PHE A 264 -10.98 -5.45 -5.75
C PHE A 264 -12.15 -6.19 -6.40
N ARG A 265 -12.42 -7.40 -5.89
CA ARG A 265 -13.54 -8.23 -6.32
C ARG A 265 -14.10 -9.04 -5.16
N ILE A 266 -15.43 -9.18 -5.12
CA ILE A 266 -16.11 -10.11 -4.22
C ILE A 266 -16.12 -11.50 -4.84
N LEU A 267 -15.73 -12.51 -4.05
CA LEU A 267 -15.84 -13.91 -4.42
C LEU A 267 -17.07 -14.50 -3.74
N THR A 268 -17.92 -15.17 -4.53
CA THR A 268 -19.23 -15.66 -4.10
C THR A 268 -19.23 -17.16 -3.74
N GLY A 269 -18.05 -17.73 -3.54
CA GLY A 269 -17.87 -19.09 -3.05
C GLY A 269 -16.43 -19.38 -2.62
N GLN A 270 -16.24 -20.57 -2.05
CA GLN A 270 -14.92 -21.11 -1.71
C GLN A 270 -14.69 -22.43 -2.44
N GLY A 271 -13.41 -22.72 -2.70
CA GLY A 271 -12.92 -23.95 -3.30
C GLY A 271 -12.58 -25.04 -2.28
N GLY A 272 -12.12 -26.18 -2.79
CA GLY A 272 -11.87 -27.39 -2.00
C GLY A 272 -10.69 -27.28 -1.02
N HIS A 273 -9.76 -26.33 -1.20
CA HIS A 273 -8.61 -26.16 -0.30
C HIS A 273 -8.93 -25.27 0.91
N ALA A 274 -10.10 -24.62 0.94
CA ALA A 274 -10.54 -23.81 2.06
C ALA A 274 -11.17 -24.67 3.18
N ALA A 275 -11.09 -24.19 4.42
CA ALA A 275 -11.80 -24.81 5.53
C ALA A 275 -13.32 -24.81 5.25
N GLY A 276 -13.97 -25.97 5.38
CA GLY A 276 -15.39 -26.14 5.01
C GLY A 276 -15.65 -26.62 3.58
N GLY A 277 -14.60 -26.82 2.77
CA GLY A 277 -14.67 -27.44 1.44
C GLY A 277 -15.34 -26.57 0.37
N ASP A 278 -15.57 -27.14 -0.81
CA ASP A 278 -16.19 -26.42 -1.93
C ASP A 278 -17.65 -26.08 -1.63
N ARG A 279 -18.01 -24.78 -1.69
CA ARG A 279 -19.40 -24.33 -1.53
C ARG A 279 -19.64 -22.95 -2.14
N SER A 280 -20.87 -22.75 -2.59
CA SER A 280 -21.43 -21.42 -2.89
C SER A 280 -21.74 -20.66 -1.60
N TYR A 281 -21.47 -19.36 -1.60
CA TYR A 281 -21.93 -18.44 -0.56
C TYR A 281 -23.36 -17.95 -0.77
N ILE A 282 -23.88 -18.11 -1.99
CA ILE A 282 -25.24 -17.72 -2.40
C ILE A 282 -26.21 -18.89 -2.21
N VAL A 283 -27.33 -18.61 -1.55
CA VAL A 283 -28.51 -19.49 -1.38
C VAL A 283 -29.76 -18.67 -1.70
N ASP A 284 -30.63 -19.18 -2.56
CA ASP A 284 -31.87 -18.50 -2.96
C ASP A 284 -31.65 -17.04 -3.45
N GLY A 285 -30.54 -16.82 -4.15
CA GLY A 285 -30.15 -15.49 -4.67
C GLY A 285 -29.56 -14.54 -3.63
N LYS A 286 -29.44 -14.96 -2.36
CA LYS A 286 -28.89 -14.15 -1.26
C LYS A 286 -27.56 -14.71 -0.79
N MET A 287 -26.58 -13.83 -0.53
CA MET A 287 -25.27 -14.25 -0.03
C MET A 287 -25.30 -14.38 1.49
N THR A 288 -25.55 -15.59 2.00
CA THR A 288 -25.79 -15.84 3.44
C THR A 288 -24.78 -16.79 4.07
N ARG A 289 -23.98 -17.51 3.27
CA ARG A 289 -23.07 -18.57 3.75
C ARG A 289 -21.60 -18.15 3.87
N GLY A 290 -21.30 -16.88 3.61
CA GLY A 290 -19.96 -16.29 3.73
C GLY A 290 -19.69 -15.25 2.65
N PHE A 291 -18.46 -14.77 2.61
CA PHE A 291 -17.93 -13.90 1.56
C PHE A 291 -16.42 -14.04 1.53
N ALA A 292 -15.81 -13.61 0.42
CA ALA A 292 -14.38 -13.39 0.34
C ALA A 292 -14.07 -12.26 -0.64
N PHE A 293 -12.86 -11.72 -0.55
CA PHE A 293 -12.35 -10.71 -1.46
C PHE A 293 -11.06 -11.17 -2.11
N LEU A 294 -10.89 -10.75 -3.36
CA LEU A 294 -9.66 -10.81 -4.12
C LEU A 294 -9.20 -9.38 -4.39
N ALA A 295 -7.94 -9.08 -4.08
CA ALA A 295 -7.30 -7.84 -4.51
C ALA A 295 -6.10 -8.15 -5.39
N TYR A 296 -5.93 -7.44 -6.50
CA TYR A 296 -4.83 -7.68 -7.43
C TYR A 296 -4.32 -6.37 -8.07
N PRO A 297 -3.02 -6.29 -8.40
CA PRO A 297 -2.42 -5.09 -8.95
C PRO A 297 -2.98 -4.80 -10.34
N ALA A 298 -3.19 -3.51 -10.62
CA ALA A 298 -3.60 -3.04 -11.93
C ALA A 298 -2.54 -3.31 -13.01
N GLU A 299 -1.27 -3.22 -12.61
CA GLU A 299 -0.10 -3.50 -13.43
C GLU A 299 1.00 -4.18 -12.60
N TYR A 300 1.35 -5.41 -12.98
CA TYR A 300 2.34 -6.24 -12.28
C TYR A 300 3.73 -5.60 -12.30
N ARG A 301 4.38 -5.51 -11.13
CA ARG A 301 5.68 -4.86 -10.88
C ARG A 301 5.72 -3.35 -11.17
N SER A 302 4.58 -2.72 -11.34
CA SER A 302 4.46 -1.26 -11.49
C SER A 302 3.60 -0.69 -10.37
N SER A 303 2.37 -1.20 -10.26
CA SER A 303 1.41 -0.83 -9.21
C SER A 303 1.51 -1.74 -7.97
N GLY A 304 1.91 -3.00 -8.18
CA GLY A 304 2.02 -4.02 -7.15
C GLY A 304 2.55 -5.35 -7.70
N VAL A 305 2.86 -6.29 -6.83
CA VAL A 305 3.37 -7.64 -7.14
C VAL A 305 2.41 -8.71 -6.62
N MET A 306 1.96 -8.56 -5.38
CA MET A 306 1.16 -9.57 -4.68
C MET A 306 -0.30 -9.53 -5.10
N THR A 307 -0.93 -10.69 -5.20
CA THR A 307 -2.39 -10.83 -5.20
C THR A 307 -2.83 -11.24 -3.81
N PHE A 308 -3.89 -10.63 -3.28
CA PHE A 308 -4.38 -10.86 -1.93
C PHE A 308 -5.74 -11.56 -1.91
N LEU A 309 -5.93 -12.45 -0.94
CA LEU A 309 -7.19 -13.11 -0.62
C LEU A 309 -7.51 -12.92 0.85
N VAL A 310 -8.76 -12.60 1.15
CA VAL A 310 -9.28 -12.55 2.52
C VAL A 310 -10.73 -13.07 2.53
N ASP A 311 -11.11 -13.84 3.54
CA ASP A 311 -12.49 -14.27 3.76
C ASP A 311 -13.05 -13.68 5.05
N GLN A 312 -14.23 -14.16 5.46
CA GLN A 312 -14.92 -13.72 6.67
C GLN A 312 -14.10 -13.84 7.97
N ASP A 313 -13.08 -14.71 8.01
CA ASP A 313 -12.21 -14.90 9.17
C ASP A 313 -11.20 -13.75 9.31
N GLY A 314 -11.03 -12.93 8.26
CA GLY A 314 -10.20 -11.72 8.30
C GLY A 314 -8.70 -11.98 8.24
N VAL A 315 -8.28 -13.17 7.82
CA VAL A 315 -6.85 -13.47 7.60
C VAL A 315 -6.49 -13.18 6.14
N VAL A 316 -5.64 -12.18 5.93
CA VAL A 316 -5.14 -11.82 4.60
C VAL A 316 -4.02 -12.78 4.18
N TYR A 317 -4.16 -13.34 2.98
CA TYR A 317 -3.17 -14.17 2.31
C TYR A 317 -2.68 -13.50 1.04
N GLU A 318 -1.45 -13.78 0.65
CA GLU A 318 -0.82 -13.23 -0.53
C GLU A 318 -0.12 -14.29 -1.39
N LYS A 319 -0.07 -14.02 -2.71
CA LYS A 319 0.64 -14.82 -3.71
C LYS A 319 1.06 -13.96 -4.90
N ASP A 320 2.32 -14.09 -5.32
CA ASP A 320 2.78 -13.53 -6.60
C ASP A 320 2.32 -14.47 -7.75
N LEU A 321 1.32 -14.02 -8.52
CA LEU A 321 0.81 -14.74 -9.70
C LEU A 321 1.64 -14.47 -10.98
N GLY A 322 2.66 -13.61 -10.88
CA GLY A 322 3.58 -13.28 -11.93
C GLY A 322 3.01 -12.34 -12.99
N ARG A 323 3.68 -12.30 -14.14
CA ARG A 323 3.31 -11.42 -15.27
C ARG A 323 1.90 -11.67 -15.83
N ARG A 324 1.30 -12.83 -15.53
CA ARG A 324 -0.05 -13.20 -15.98
C ARG A 324 -1.11 -12.95 -14.91
N THR A 325 -0.85 -12.05 -13.96
CA THR A 325 -1.77 -11.78 -12.85
C THR A 325 -3.16 -11.39 -13.39
N GLU A 326 -3.25 -10.45 -14.33
CA GLU A 326 -4.51 -9.96 -14.88
C GLU A 326 -5.34 -11.06 -15.58
N GLU A 327 -4.70 -11.99 -16.28
CA GLU A 327 -5.39 -13.13 -16.90
C GLU A 327 -5.76 -14.19 -15.87
N THR A 328 -4.90 -14.45 -14.89
CA THR A 328 -5.10 -15.50 -13.89
C THR A 328 -6.28 -15.16 -12.97
N VAL A 329 -6.37 -13.91 -12.52
CA VAL A 329 -7.43 -13.44 -11.61
C VAL A 329 -8.82 -13.49 -12.23
N LYS A 330 -8.94 -13.43 -13.58
CA LYS A 330 -10.23 -13.62 -14.28
C LYS A 330 -10.83 -15.01 -14.03
N SER A 331 -9.98 -16.01 -13.79
CA SER A 331 -10.40 -17.38 -13.47
C SER A 331 -10.54 -17.67 -11.97
N LEU A 332 -10.01 -16.78 -11.10
CA LEU A 332 -10.11 -16.90 -9.64
C LEU A 332 -11.47 -16.36 -9.16
N THR A 333 -12.51 -17.17 -9.34
CA THR A 333 -13.90 -16.82 -8.95
C THR A 333 -14.29 -17.33 -7.57
N ARG A 334 -13.41 -18.08 -6.91
CA ARG A 334 -13.62 -18.66 -5.58
C ARG A 334 -12.43 -18.41 -4.68
N TYR A 335 -12.71 -18.29 -3.38
CA TYR A 335 -11.68 -18.34 -2.36
C TYR A 335 -11.10 -19.75 -2.31
N ASP A 336 -9.98 -19.96 -3.02
CA ASP A 336 -9.31 -21.25 -3.08
C ASP A 336 -7.81 -21.07 -2.79
N ARG A 337 -7.45 -21.42 -1.55
CA ARG A 337 -6.12 -21.23 -1.01
C ARG A 337 -5.34 -22.55 -1.03
N ASP A 338 -4.68 -22.82 -2.14
CA ASP A 338 -3.69 -23.90 -2.21
C ASP A 338 -2.50 -23.64 -1.27
N SER A 339 -1.59 -24.61 -1.14
CA SER A 339 -0.44 -24.54 -0.22
C SER A 339 0.61 -23.47 -0.58
N THR A 340 0.49 -22.79 -1.72
CA THR A 340 1.46 -21.78 -2.18
C THR A 340 1.07 -20.35 -1.76
N TRP A 341 -0.14 -20.16 -1.23
CA TRP A 341 -0.54 -18.91 -0.60
C TRP A 341 0.03 -18.81 0.81
N ARG A 342 0.63 -17.67 1.12
CA ARG A 342 1.19 -17.39 2.46
C ARG A 342 0.36 -16.31 3.15
N LYS A 343 0.39 -16.28 4.48
CA LYS A 343 -0.21 -15.18 5.23
C LYS A 343 0.55 -13.89 4.89
N ALA A 344 -0.16 -12.80 4.69
CA ALA A 344 0.45 -11.47 4.57
C ALA A 344 0.83 -10.97 5.98
N ASP A 345 2.02 -10.39 6.11
CA ASP A 345 2.58 -9.92 7.39
C ASP A 345 2.55 -8.39 7.51
#